data_AF-A0A7C7H817-F1
#
_entry.id   AF-A0A7C7H817-F1
#
_cell.length_a   1.000
_cell.length_b   1.000
_cell.length_c   1.000
_cell.angle_alpha   90.00
_cell.angle_beta   90.00
_cell.angle_gamma   90.00
#
_symmetry.space_group_name_H-M   'P 1'
#
loop_
_entity.id
_entity.type
_entity.pdbx_description
1 polymer ?
#
loop_
_entity_poly.entity_id
_entity_poly.type
_entity_poly.pdbx_seq_one_letter_code
_entity_poly.pdbx_strand_id
1 'polypeptide(L)'
;ASDIADVRAESHTRLTAAQGMTTVEAQAGEHRLIGHSPKFKSLVAEMHKYLYENMYFNEEINWQVRRSTELLDKVFDEVLVQPEHIPDRFLDTADSTMHAACDFVSGMTDRYVGSIARTLGILPAY
;
A
#
# COMPACT_ATOMS: atom_id res chain seq x y z
N ALA A 1 1.85 -4.61 27.67
CA ALA A 1 2.23 -3.32 27.10
C ALA A 1 1.39 -3.08 25.85
N SER A 2 1.05 -1.84 25.51
CA SER A 2 0.43 -1.55 24.22
C SER A 2 1.43 -1.82 23.08
N ASP A 3 0.91 -1.99 21.86
CA ASP A 3 1.71 -2.19 20.64
C ASP A 3 2.84 -1.16 20.48
N ILE A 4 2.48 0.12 20.58
CA ILE A 4 3.43 1.24 20.49
C ILE A 4 4.47 1.20 21.63
N ALA A 5 4.06 0.82 22.84
CA ALA A 5 4.98 0.76 23.98
C ALA A 5 6.02 -0.37 23.84
N ASP A 6 5.61 -1.54 23.34
CA ASP A 6 6.52 -2.66 23.09
C ASP A 6 7.53 -2.33 21.99
N VAL A 7 7.05 -1.85 20.83
CA VAL A 7 7.92 -1.54 19.69
C VAL A 7 8.95 -0.49 20.07
N ARG A 8 8.57 0.52 20.86
CA ARG A 8 9.48 1.56 21.34
C ARG A 8 10.55 1.00 22.28
N ALA A 9 10.15 0.20 23.27
CA ALA A 9 11.07 -0.35 24.27
C ALA A 9 12.07 -1.31 23.64
N GLU A 10 11.60 -2.23 22.81
CA GLU A 10 12.47 -3.20 22.12
C GLU A 10 13.41 -2.50 21.13
N SER A 11 12.90 -1.57 20.33
CA SER A 11 13.74 -0.83 19.37
C SER A 11 14.82 -0.03 20.09
N HIS A 12 14.50 0.58 21.24
CA HIS A 12 15.48 1.29 22.05
C HIS A 12 16.60 0.37 22.56
N THR A 13 16.24 -0.84 23.02
CA THR A 13 17.21 -1.85 23.44
C THR A 13 18.15 -2.24 22.29
N ARG A 14 17.60 -2.54 21.11
CA ARG A 14 18.39 -2.91 19.92
C ARG A 14 19.29 -1.78 19.44
N LEU A 15 18.79 -0.55 19.43
CA LEU A 15 19.58 0.63 19.04
C LEU A 15 20.73 0.89 20.01
N THR A 16 20.50 0.72 21.32
CA THR A 16 21.55 0.83 22.33
C THR A 16 22.63 -0.24 22.13
N ALA A 17 22.24 -1.47 21.81
CA ALA A 17 23.18 -2.55 21.51
C ALA A 17 23.98 -2.32 20.20
N ALA A 18 23.38 -1.63 19.23
CA ALA A 18 24.00 -1.26 17.96
C ALA A 18 24.78 0.07 18.03
N GLN A 19 24.93 0.66 19.22
CA GLN A 19 25.60 1.94 19.37
C GLN A 19 27.05 1.86 18.88
N GLY A 20 27.42 2.78 17.98
CA GLY A 20 28.74 2.80 17.35
C GLY A 20 28.79 2.18 15.95
N MET A 21 27.72 1.50 15.51
CA MET A 21 27.59 1.09 14.10
C MET A 21 27.37 2.31 13.20
N THR A 22 28.02 2.30 12.04
CA THR A 22 27.71 3.18 10.92
C THR A 22 26.37 2.80 10.29
N THR A 23 25.81 3.69 9.47
CA THR A 23 24.57 3.42 8.74
C THR A 23 24.67 2.19 7.84
N VAL A 24 25.83 1.99 7.19
CA VAL A 24 26.08 0.84 6.31
C VAL A 24 26.14 -0.45 7.10
N GLU A 25 26.81 -0.46 8.26
CA GLU A 25 26.87 -1.64 9.14
C GLU A 25 25.48 -1.99 9.70
N ALA A 26 24.70 -0.98 10.12
CA ALA A 26 23.33 -1.17 10.59
C ALA A 26 22.40 -1.73 9.49
N GLN A 27 22.59 -1.31 8.24
CA GLN A 27 21.82 -1.82 7.08
C GLN A 27 22.25 -3.24 6.67
N ALA A 28 23.53 -3.55 6.79
CA ALA A 28 24.08 -4.88 6.48
C ALA A 28 23.87 -5.90 7.61
N GLY A 29 23.43 -5.47 8.79
CA GLY A 29 23.21 -6.32 9.95
C GLY A 29 22.13 -7.40 9.73
N GLU A 30 22.27 -8.52 10.43
CA GLU A 30 21.37 -9.68 10.32
C GLU A 30 19.96 -9.40 10.87
N HIS A 31 19.82 -8.42 11.76
CA HIS A 31 18.59 -8.15 12.48
C HIS A 31 18.12 -6.71 12.33
N ARG A 32 16.80 -6.55 12.16
CA ARG A 32 16.17 -5.22 12.15
C ARG A 32 16.28 -4.57 13.53
N LEU A 33 16.88 -3.39 13.57
CA LEU A 33 17.02 -2.58 14.78
C LEU A 33 15.68 -2.02 15.29
N ILE A 34 14.70 -1.85 14.40
CA ILE A 34 13.35 -1.40 14.74
C ILE A 34 12.37 -2.57 14.65
N GLY A 35 11.58 -2.76 15.70
CA GLY A 35 10.44 -3.68 15.69
C GLY A 35 10.11 -4.26 17.06
N HIS A 36 9.04 -5.03 17.09
CA HIS A 36 8.50 -5.65 18.30
C HIS A 36 9.44 -6.65 18.96
N SER A 37 9.26 -6.83 20.26
CA SER A 37 9.91 -7.89 21.02
C SER A 37 9.51 -9.27 20.46
N PRO A 38 10.34 -10.32 20.65
CA PRO A 38 9.98 -11.67 20.20
C PRO A 38 8.61 -12.12 20.70
N LYS A 39 8.27 -11.80 21.95
CA LYS A 39 6.96 -12.10 22.54
C LYS A 39 5.82 -11.38 21.82
N PHE A 40 5.97 -10.08 21.55
CA PHE A 40 4.90 -9.32 20.93
C PHE A 40 4.74 -9.64 19.45
N LYS A 41 5.84 -9.99 18.75
CA LYS A 41 5.77 -10.56 17.40
C LYS A 41 4.89 -11.82 17.35
N SER A 42 5.00 -12.71 18.33
CA SER A 42 4.13 -13.90 18.40
C SER A 42 2.66 -13.55 18.57
N LEU A 43 2.34 -12.54 19.39
CA LEU A 43 0.96 -12.05 19.58
C LEU A 43 0.39 -11.43 18.30
N VAL A 44 1.18 -10.60 17.60
CA VAL A 44 0.78 -10.01 16.32
C VAL A 44 0.57 -11.10 15.26
N ALA A 45 1.43 -12.13 15.24
CA ALA A 45 1.28 -13.26 14.33
C ALA A 45 -0.01 -14.05 14.60
N GLU A 46 -0.36 -14.30 15.86
CA GLU A 46 -1.61 -14.94 16.25
C GLU A 46 -2.83 -14.11 15.83
N MET A 47 -2.79 -12.80 16.06
CA MET A 47 -3.82 -11.87 15.61
C MET A 47 -3.96 -11.87 14.08
N HIS A 48 -2.85 -11.79 13.34
CA HIS A 48 -2.87 -11.86 11.88
C HIS A 48 -3.44 -13.18 11.38
N LYS A 49 -3.08 -14.31 12.01
CA LYS A 49 -3.66 -15.63 11.68
C LYS A 49 -5.17 -15.62 11.85
N TYR A 50 -5.66 -15.11 12.99
CA TYR A 50 -7.09 -15.02 13.24
C TYR A 50 -7.80 -14.13 12.21
N LEU A 51 -7.26 -12.94 11.92
CA LEU A 51 -7.83 -12.05 10.89
C LEU A 51 -7.79 -12.69 9.50
N TYR A 52 -6.74 -13.44 9.18
CA TYR A 52 -6.62 -14.16 7.91
C TYR A 52 -7.73 -15.19 7.76
N GLU A 53 -7.93 -16.03 8.77
CA GLU A 53 -8.96 -17.07 8.77
C GLU A 53 -10.39 -16.53 8.78
N ASN A 54 -10.64 -15.41 9.47
CA ASN A 54 -12.00 -14.95 9.76
C ASN A 54 -12.44 -13.70 8.99
N MET A 55 -11.51 -12.93 8.40
CA MET A 55 -11.82 -11.68 7.71
C MET A 55 -11.38 -11.73 6.23
N TYR A 56 -10.11 -12.05 5.97
CA TYR A 56 -9.54 -11.95 4.63
C TYR A 56 -10.01 -13.04 3.65
N PHE A 57 -10.61 -14.14 4.12
CA PHE A 57 -11.19 -15.19 3.25
C PHE A 57 -12.71 -15.13 3.10
N ASN A 58 -13.37 -14.18 3.76
CA ASN A 58 -14.82 -14.06 3.63
C ASN A 58 -15.16 -13.47 2.25
N GLU A 59 -15.81 -14.25 1.40
CA GLU A 59 -16.14 -13.86 0.02
C GLU A 59 -17.02 -12.60 -0.03
N GLU A 60 -17.89 -12.39 0.96
CA GLU A 60 -18.72 -11.19 1.06
C GLU A 60 -17.86 -9.92 1.23
N ILE A 61 -16.76 -10.03 2.00
CA ILE A 61 -15.81 -8.94 2.21
C ILE A 61 -14.95 -8.74 0.95
N ASN A 62 -14.48 -9.82 0.35
CA ASN A 62 -13.59 -9.77 -0.81
C ASN A 62 -14.28 -9.32 -2.10
N TRP A 63 -15.60 -9.42 -2.19
CA TRP A 63 -16.34 -8.99 -3.38
C TRP A 63 -16.09 -7.51 -3.72
N GLN A 64 -16.04 -6.64 -2.71
CA GLN A 64 -15.75 -5.21 -2.91
C GLN A 64 -14.32 -4.98 -3.40
N VAL A 65 -13.36 -5.77 -2.91
CA VAL A 65 -11.96 -5.72 -3.34
C VAL A 65 -11.87 -6.12 -4.81
N ARG A 66 -12.45 -7.27 -5.19
CA ARG A 66 -12.46 -7.74 -6.60
C ARG A 66 -13.07 -6.68 -7.52
N ARG A 67 -14.25 -6.16 -7.17
CA ARG A 67 -14.94 -5.11 -7.94
C ARG A 67 -14.09 -3.85 -8.08
N SER A 68 -13.37 -3.47 -7.04
CA SER A 68 -12.50 -2.28 -7.07
C SER A 68 -11.27 -2.51 -7.93
N THR A 69 -10.65 -3.69 -7.85
CA THR A 69 -9.53 -4.08 -8.74
C THR A 69 -9.97 -4.09 -10.20
N GLU A 70 -11.09 -4.73 -10.53
CA GLU A 70 -11.62 -4.73 -11.91
C GLU A 70 -11.93 -3.34 -12.44
N LEU A 71 -12.38 -2.42 -11.57
CA LEU A 71 -12.61 -1.02 -11.95
C LEU A 71 -11.29 -0.30 -12.22
N LEU A 72 -10.28 -0.49 -11.37
CA LEU A 72 -8.96 0.12 -11.54
C LEU A 72 -8.28 -0.37 -12.81
N ASP A 73 -8.37 -1.66 -13.12
CA ASP A 73 -7.84 -2.23 -14.37
C ASP A 73 -8.46 -1.54 -15.60
N LYS A 74 -9.79 -1.42 -15.62
CA LYS A 74 -10.49 -0.73 -16.71
C LYS A 74 -10.13 0.75 -16.81
N VAL A 75 -10.02 1.43 -15.67
CA VAL A 75 -9.62 2.85 -15.64
C VAL A 75 -8.21 3.00 -16.20
N PHE A 76 -7.27 2.15 -15.78
CA PHE A 76 -5.89 2.16 -16.24
C PHE A 76 -5.79 1.91 -17.75
N ASP A 77 -6.48 0.88 -18.26
CA ASP A 77 -6.50 0.57 -19.69
C ASP A 77 -7.09 1.73 -20.51
N GLU A 78 -8.20 2.33 -20.05
CA GLU A 78 -8.87 3.37 -20.80
C GLU A 78 -8.10 4.71 -20.79
N VAL A 79 -7.42 5.06 -19.70
CA VAL A 79 -6.53 6.25 -19.71
C VAL A 79 -5.30 6.06 -20.59
N LEU A 80 -4.87 4.82 -20.85
CA LEU A 80 -3.82 4.54 -21.83
C LEU A 80 -4.32 4.68 -23.27
N VAL A 81 -5.57 4.30 -23.53
CA VAL A 81 -6.21 4.48 -24.85
C VAL A 81 -6.49 5.96 -25.12
N GLN A 82 -6.83 6.73 -24.08
CA GLN A 82 -7.14 8.16 -24.13
C GLN A 82 -6.24 8.99 -23.19
N PRO A 83 -4.93 9.15 -23.49
CA PRO A 83 -3.97 9.83 -22.63
C PRO A 83 -4.29 11.30 -22.34
N GLU A 84 -5.16 11.94 -23.13
CA GLU A 84 -5.66 13.30 -22.88
C GLU A 84 -6.41 13.45 -21.55
N HIS A 85 -6.85 12.34 -20.96
CA HIS A 85 -7.43 12.31 -19.63
C HIS A 85 -6.39 12.28 -18.50
N ILE A 86 -5.12 12.03 -18.81
CA ILE A 86 -4.00 12.11 -17.87
C ILE A 86 -3.59 13.58 -17.76
N PRO A 87 -3.62 14.19 -16.57
CA PRO A 87 -3.17 15.56 -16.40
C PRO A 87 -1.68 15.73 -16.77
N ASP A 88 -1.36 16.79 -17.52
CA ASP A 88 -0.01 17.08 -18.06
C ASP A 88 1.12 16.92 -17.03
N ARG A 89 0.88 17.34 -15.78
CA ARG A 89 1.87 17.22 -14.69
C ARG A 89 2.44 15.80 -14.49
N PHE A 90 1.69 14.75 -14.83
CA PHE A 90 2.15 13.37 -14.75
C PHE A 90 2.94 12.96 -16.00
N LEU A 91 2.52 13.45 -17.16
CA LEU A 91 3.23 13.25 -18.43
C LEU A 91 4.58 13.97 -18.44
N ASP A 92 4.66 15.14 -17.81
CA ASP A 92 5.87 15.97 -17.73
C ASP A 92 6.99 15.32 -16.89
N THR A 93 6.62 14.52 -15.88
CA THR A 93 7.58 13.91 -14.93
C THR A 93 7.89 12.44 -15.22
N ALA A 94 7.01 11.75 -15.95
CA ALA A 94 7.17 10.35 -16.27
C ALA A 94 8.04 10.16 -17.53
N ASP A 95 8.71 9.02 -17.60
CA ASP A 95 9.50 8.60 -18.78
C ASP A 95 8.64 7.99 -19.90
N SER A 96 7.34 7.76 -19.63
CA SER A 96 6.41 7.10 -20.53
C SER A 96 4.96 7.40 -20.14
N THR A 97 4.04 7.31 -21.10
CA THR A 97 2.59 7.41 -20.83
C THR A 97 2.12 6.34 -19.85
N MET A 98 2.74 5.15 -19.87
CA MET A 98 2.39 4.08 -18.94
C MET A 98 2.76 4.40 -17.49
N HIS A 99 3.97 4.93 -17.25
CA HIS A 99 4.31 5.41 -15.92
C HIS A 99 3.46 6.61 -15.50
N ALA A 100 3.16 7.55 -16.41
CA ALA A 100 2.25 8.66 -16.12
C ALA A 100 0.85 8.16 -15.72
N ALA A 101 0.32 7.14 -16.41
CA ALA A 101 -0.94 6.51 -16.08
C ALA A 101 -0.87 5.82 -14.70
N CYS A 102 0.22 5.11 -14.38
CA CYS A 102 0.42 4.51 -13.06
C CYS A 102 0.42 5.57 -11.95
N ASP A 103 1.15 6.67 -12.12
CA ASP A 103 1.21 7.76 -11.15
C ASP A 103 -0.13 8.46 -11.01
N PHE A 104 -0.84 8.66 -12.12
CA PHE A 104 -2.16 9.26 -12.11
C PHE A 104 -3.20 8.38 -11.39
N VAL A 105 -3.27 7.10 -11.73
CA VAL A 105 -4.23 6.14 -11.13
C VAL A 105 -3.92 5.91 -9.65
N SER A 106 -2.65 5.73 -9.27
CA SER A 106 -2.26 5.52 -7.87
C SER A 106 -2.45 6.76 -7.00
N GLY A 107 -2.44 7.96 -7.59
CA GLY A 107 -2.74 9.23 -6.91
C GLY A 107 -4.23 9.51 -6.70
N MET A 108 -5.13 8.65 -7.19
CA MET A 108 -6.57 8.86 -7.05
C MET A 108 -7.09 8.43 -5.67
N THR A 109 -8.11 9.15 -5.19
CA THR A 109 -8.95 8.65 -4.07
C THR A 109 -10.08 7.79 -4.62
N ASP A 110 -10.65 6.90 -3.82
CA ASP A 110 -11.77 6.03 -4.23
C ASP A 110 -12.92 6.81 -4.89
N ARG A 111 -13.28 7.97 -4.33
CA ARG A 111 -14.33 8.84 -4.89
C ARG A 111 -13.93 9.40 -6.25
N TYR A 112 -12.67 9.74 -6.44
CA TYR A 112 -12.15 10.30 -7.68
C TYR A 112 -12.05 9.25 -8.78
N VAL A 113 -11.63 8.01 -8.45
CA VAL A 113 -11.66 6.87 -9.39
C VAL A 113 -13.06 6.70 -9.97
N GLY A 114 -14.09 6.74 -9.13
CA GLY A 114 -15.48 6.65 -9.59
C GLY A 114 -15.90 7.81 -10.52
N SER A 115 -15.37 9.01 -10.30
CA SER A 115 -15.62 10.17 -11.17
C SER A 115 -14.95 10.01 -12.53
N ILE A 116 -13.67 9.64 -12.53
CA ILE A 116 -12.90 9.40 -13.76
C ILE A 116 -13.49 8.25 -14.56
N ALA A 117 -13.86 7.15 -13.92
CA ALA A 117 -14.51 6.03 -14.59
C ALA A 117 -15.83 6.43 -15.30
N ARG A 118 -16.57 7.41 -14.78
CA ARG A 118 -17.75 7.96 -15.48
C ARG A 118 -17.37 8.84 -16.67
N THR A 119 -16.35 9.69 -16.51
CA THR A 119 -15.81 10.50 -17.61
C THR A 119 -15.34 9.63 -18.78
N LEU A 120 -14.70 8.50 -18.46
CA LEU A 120 -14.21 7.51 -19.42
C LEU A 120 -15.32 6.59 -19.97
N GLY A 121 -16.57 6.72 -19.52
CA GLY A 121 -17.68 5.88 -19.96
C GLY A 121 -17.67 4.43 -19.43
N ILE A 122 -16.75 4.08 -18.53
CA ILE A 122 -16.67 2.77 -17.88
C ILE A 122 -17.84 2.57 -16.91
N LEU A 123 -18.16 3.62 -16.14
CA LEU A 123 -19.31 3.65 -15.26
C LEU A 123 -20.41 4.55 -15.85
N PRO A 124 -21.68 4.20 -15.62
CA PRO A 124 -22.81 5.02 -16.03
C PRO A 124 -22.82 6.40 -15.35
N ALA A 125 -23.23 7.42 -16.11
CA ALA A 125 -23.49 8.76 -15.60
C ALA A 125 -24.88 8.79 -14.93
N TYR A 126 -24.93 8.56 -13.61
CA TYR A 126 -26.10 8.83 -12.79
C TYR A 126 -25.83 10.07 -11.92
#